data_AF-A0A7S3BSB5-F1
#
_entry.id   AF-A0A7S3BSB5-F1
#
_cell.length_a   1.000
_cell.length_b   1.000
_cell.length_c   1.000
_cell.angle_alpha   90.00
_cell.angle_beta   90.00
_cell.angle_gamma   90.00
#
_symmetry.space_group_name_H-M   'P 1'
#
loop_
_entity.id
_entity.type
_entity.pdbx_description
1 polymer ?
#
loop_
_entity_poly.entity_id
_entity_poly.type
_entity_poly.pdbx_seq_one_letter_code
_entity_poly.pdbx_strand_id
1 'polypeptide(L)'
;RGYTVASARKTINSAGFAVATLALLIVPAQTGAAAAAGWIALALGAAAVARGGFAVNHMDIAPRHAGVLMGLSNSAGTLAGVVGVKLTGTILAASGGTWAPVFHVAAAICAAVAGVFAVFGRGERLFS
;
A
#
# COMPACT_ATOMS: atom_id res chain seq x y z
N ARG A 1 2.12 30.73 5.09
CA ARG A 1 2.28 29.45 5.83
C ARG A 1 2.04 28.32 4.84
N GLY A 2 3.09 27.82 4.19
CA GLY A 2 2.98 26.79 3.16
C GLY A 2 3.16 25.40 3.76
N TYR A 3 2.26 24.46 3.43
CA TYR A 3 2.49 23.05 3.71
C TYR A 3 3.79 22.63 3.01
N THR A 4 4.74 22.06 3.76
CA THR A 4 5.94 21.51 3.14
C THR A 4 5.53 20.34 2.24
N VAL A 5 6.18 20.19 1.07
CA VAL A 5 5.92 19.11 0.11
C VAL A 5 5.91 17.74 0.81
N ALA A 6 6.74 17.58 1.83
CA ALA A 6 6.78 16.41 2.68
C ALA A 6 5.53 16.16 3.53
N SER A 7 4.99 17.19 4.16
CA SER A 7 3.73 17.07 4.90
C SER A 7 2.58 16.69 3.96
N ALA A 8 2.56 17.23 2.74
CA ALA A 8 1.57 16.88 1.73
C ALA A 8 1.72 15.42 1.25
N ARG A 9 2.95 14.95 1.00
CA ARG A 9 3.20 13.54 0.64
C ARG A 9 2.80 12.60 1.78
N LYS A 10 3.06 13.01 3.03
CA LYS A 10 2.68 12.26 4.23
C LYS A 10 1.17 12.04 4.30
N THR A 11 0.40 13.12 4.19
CA THR A 11 -1.06 13.06 4.26
C THR A 11 -1.66 12.27 3.09
N ILE A 12 -1.17 12.46 1.86
CA ILE A 12 -1.67 11.74 0.68
C ILE A 12 -1.44 10.23 0.78
N ASN A 13 -0.24 9.81 1.22
CA ASN A 13 0.07 8.39 1.35
C ASN A 13 -0.78 7.72 2.44
N SER A 14 -0.81 8.30 3.64
CA SER A 14 -1.60 7.76 4.75
C SER A 14 -3.10 7.75 4.42
N ALA A 15 -3.63 8.80 3.78
CA ALA A 15 -5.02 8.83 3.33
C ALA A 15 -5.31 7.77 2.27
N GLY A 16 -4.43 7.60 1.27
CA GLY A 16 -4.64 6.60 0.22
C GLY A 16 -4.62 5.16 0.76
N PHE A 17 -3.73 4.84 1.70
CA PHE A 17 -3.74 3.53 2.35
C PHE A 17 -4.92 3.36 3.33
N ALA A 18 -5.39 4.42 3.98
CA ALA A 18 -6.60 4.37 4.78
C ALA A 18 -7.84 4.06 3.91
N VAL A 19 -7.97 4.72 2.76
CA VAL A 19 -9.03 4.42 1.78
C VAL A 19 -8.93 2.97 1.29
N ALA A 20 -7.71 2.50 0.96
CA ALA A 20 -7.51 1.12 0.55
C ALA A 20 -7.90 0.11 1.64
N THR A 21 -7.55 0.40 2.90
CA THR A 21 -7.92 -0.43 4.06
C THR A 21 -9.44 -0.55 4.20
N LEU A 22 -10.14 0.59 4.20
CA LEU A 22 -11.60 0.61 4.34
C LEU A 22 -12.29 -0.10 3.18
N ALA A 23 -11.83 0.15 1.94
CA ALA A 23 -12.37 -0.51 0.76
C ALA A 23 -12.21 -2.04 0.84
N LEU A 24 -11.05 -2.54 1.26
CA LEU A 24 -10.80 -3.98 1.42
C LEU A 24 -11.66 -4.62 2.51
N LEU A 25 -11.95 -3.91 3.62
CA LEU A 25 -12.85 -4.41 4.67
C LEU A 25 -14.30 -4.52 4.21
N ILE A 26 -14.71 -3.76 3.19
CA ILE A 26 -16.08 -3.77 2.65
C ILE A 26 -16.28 -4.90 1.62
N VAL A 27 -15.21 -5.38 0.97
CA VAL A 27 -15.29 -6.42 -0.08
C VAL A 27 -16.03 -7.68 0.37
N PRO A 28 -15.79 -8.25 1.57
CA PRO A 28 -16.47 -9.48 1.99
C PRO A 28 -17.99 -9.34 2.17
N ALA A 29 -18.49 -8.11 2.36
CA ALA A 29 -19.91 -7.83 2.48
C ALA A 29 -20.62 -7.73 1.12
N GLN A 30 -19.88 -7.76 0.01
CA GLN A 30 -20.45 -7.64 -1.33
C GLN A 30 -20.93 -9.00 -1.84
N THR A 31 -22.17 -9.05 -2.30
CA THR A 31 -22.75 -10.25 -2.93
C THR A 31 -22.53 -10.29 -4.44
N GLY A 32 -22.36 -9.13 -5.08
CA GLY A 32 -22.16 -9.01 -6.52
C GLY A 32 -20.69 -8.92 -6.92
N ALA A 33 -20.28 -9.72 -7.92
CA ALA A 33 -18.92 -9.73 -8.43
C ALA A 33 -18.46 -8.35 -8.95
N ALA A 34 -19.36 -7.61 -9.62
CA ALA A 34 -19.06 -6.27 -10.13
C ALA A 34 -18.82 -5.26 -8.99
N ALA A 35 -19.62 -5.31 -7.92
CA ALA A 35 -19.43 -4.46 -6.75
C ALA A 35 -18.12 -4.79 -6.03
N ALA A 36 -17.85 -6.08 -5.80
CA ALA A 36 -16.59 -6.53 -5.21
C ALA A 36 -15.37 -6.06 -6.04
N ALA A 37 -15.42 -6.25 -7.36
CA ALA A 37 -14.36 -5.78 -8.27
C ALA A 37 -14.19 -4.26 -8.22
N GLY A 38 -15.27 -3.49 -8.13
CA GLY A 38 -15.22 -2.04 -7.96
C GLY A 38 -14.50 -1.61 -6.69
N TRP A 39 -14.79 -2.24 -5.55
CA TRP A 39 -14.12 -1.97 -4.28
C TRP A 39 -12.64 -2.39 -4.30
N ILE A 40 -12.32 -3.53 -4.91
CA ILE A 40 -10.95 -3.97 -5.12
C ILE A 40 -10.20 -2.95 -5.99
N ALA A 41 -10.78 -2.51 -7.10
CA ALA A 41 -10.19 -1.52 -7.98
C ALA A 41 -9.93 -0.18 -7.26
N LEU A 42 -10.90 0.28 -6.45
CA LEU A 42 -10.74 1.46 -5.62
C LEU A 42 -9.57 1.31 -4.64
N ALA A 43 -9.46 0.15 -3.97
CA ALA A 43 -8.39 -0.12 -3.04
C ALA A 43 -7.01 -0.11 -3.71
N LEU A 44 -6.87 -0.82 -4.84
CA LEU A 44 -5.60 -0.84 -5.60
C LEU A 44 -5.26 0.54 -6.15
N GLY A 45 -6.24 1.28 -6.67
CA GLY A 45 -6.06 2.63 -7.18
C GLY A 45 -5.60 3.61 -6.11
N ALA A 46 -6.28 3.62 -4.95
CA ALA A 46 -5.91 4.47 -3.82
C ALA A 46 -4.49 4.14 -3.31
N ALA A 47 -4.15 2.85 -3.20
CA ALA A 47 -2.82 2.41 -2.81
C ALA A 47 -1.75 2.77 -3.87
N ALA A 48 -2.09 2.74 -5.15
CA ALA A 48 -1.19 3.14 -6.24
C ALA A 48 -0.90 4.64 -6.20
N VAL A 49 -1.93 5.49 -6.00
CA VAL A 49 -1.77 6.94 -5.82
C VAL A 49 -0.89 7.23 -4.61
N ALA A 50 -1.12 6.55 -3.48
CA ALA A 50 -0.30 6.67 -2.28
C ALA A 50 1.18 6.36 -2.52
N ARG A 51 1.48 5.29 -3.26
CA ARG A 51 2.87 4.89 -3.59
C ARG A 51 3.50 5.79 -4.65
N GLY A 52 2.75 6.18 -5.68
CA GLY A 52 3.24 7.02 -6.78
C GLY A 52 3.71 8.40 -6.30
N GLY A 53 3.00 8.99 -5.33
CA GLY A 53 3.41 10.23 -4.68
C GLY A 53 4.71 10.12 -3.86
N PHE A 54 5.19 8.91 -3.54
CA PHE A 54 6.40 8.68 -2.75
C PHE A 54 7.58 8.21 -3.60
N ALA A 55 7.36 7.35 -4.61
CA ALA A 55 8.41 6.79 -5.47
C ALA A 55 9.35 7.85 -6.06
N VAL A 56 8.80 8.99 -6.49
CA VAL A 56 9.58 10.12 -7.05
C VAL A 56 10.55 10.74 -6.01
N ASN A 57 10.20 10.71 -4.72
CA ASN A 57 10.98 11.33 -3.66
C ASN A 57 12.35 10.64 -3.42
N HIS A 58 12.47 9.34 -3.72
CA HIS A 58 13.73 8.59 -3.59
C HIS A 58 14.71 8.98 -4.71
N MET A 59 14.17 9.23 -5.91
CA MET A 59 14.95 9.70 -7.06
C MET A 59 15.45 11.13 -6.85
N ASP A 60 14.66 11.97 -6.15
CA ASP A 60 15.04 13.35 -5.80
C ASP A 60 16.18 13.40 -4.75
N ILE A 61 16.26 12.43 -3.84
CA ILE A 61 17.21 12.44 -2.71
C ILE A 61 18.55 11.76 -3.03
N ALA A 62 18.58 10.72 -3.89
CA ALA A 62 19.80 9.94 -4.15
C ALA A 62 19.97 9.54 -5.63
N PRO A 63 20.18 10.50 -6.56
CA PRO A 63 20.24 10.24 -8.01
C PRO A 63 21.34 9.24 -8.41
N ARG A 64 22.46 9.17 -7.66
CA ARG A 64 23.57 8.22 -7.95
C ARG A 64 23.30 6.76 -7.54
N HIS A 65 22.31 6.49 -6.68
CA HIS A 65 21.99 5.13 -6.19
C HIS A 65 20.53 4.71 -6.46
N ALA A 66 19.72 5.59 -7.06
CA ALA A 66 18.30 5.36 -7.31
C ALA A 66 18.02 4.06 -8.08
N GLY A 67 18.83 3.75 -9.11
CA GLY A 67 18.66 2.52 -9.91
C GLY A 67 18.82 1.23 -9.09
N VAL A 68 19.85 1.18 -8.22
CA VAL A 68 20.10 0.02 -7.35
C VAL A 68 18.99 -0.12 -6.30
N LEU A 69 18.59 0.98 -5.68
CA LEU A 69 17.50 0.99 -4.68
C LEU A 69 16.15 0.60 -5.29
N MET A 70 15.85 1.07 -6.50
CA MET A 70 14.62 0.70 -7.22
C MET A 70 14.63 -0.78 -7.61
N GLY A 71 15.77 -1.30 -8.08
CA GLY A 71 15.96 -2.72 -8.35
C GLY A 71 15.72 -3.59 -7.10
N LEU A 72 16.34 -3.24 -5.98
CA LEU A 72 16.13 -3.93 -4.70
C LEU A 72 14.67 -3.88 -4.24
N SER A 73 14.02 -2.72 -4.36
CA SER A 73 12.61 -2.55 -4.00
C SER A 73 11.69 -3.42 -4.86
N ASN A 74 11.96 -3.51 -6.16
CA ASN A 74 11.22 -4.37 -7.07
C ASN A 74 11.44 -5.85 -6.74
N SER A 75 12.69 -6.29 -6.50
CA SER A 75 12.98 -7.67 -6.10
C SER A 75 12.29 -8.04 -4.79
N ALA A 76 12.33 -7.14 -3.78
CA ALA A 76 11.60 -7.34 -2.53
C ALA A 76 10.08 -7.43 -2.78
N GLY A 77 9.54 -6.58 -3.66
CA GLY A 77 8.14 -6.63 -4.08
C GLY A 77 7.77 -7.95 -4.76
N THR A 78 8.62 -8.48 -5.63
CA THR A 78 8.42 -9.78 -6.27
C THR A 78 8.42 -10.92 -5.25
N LEU A 79 9.39 -10.95 -4.33
CA LEU A 79 9.43 -11.95 -3.26
C LEU A 79 8.19 -11.87 -2.36
N ALA A 80 7.79 -10.66 -1.97
CA ALA A 80 6.56 -10.43 -1.22
C ALA A 80 5.32 -10.92 -1.99
N GLY A 81 5.28 -10.75 -3.31
CA GLY A 81 4.24 -11.30 -4.18
C GLY A 81 4.18 -12.82 -4.14
N VAL A 82 5.31 -13.51 -4.29
CA VAL A 82 5.40 -14.98 -4.22
C VAL A 82 4.93 -15.51 -2.87
N VAL A 83 5.43 -14.92 -1.78
CA VAL A 83 5.03 -15.29 -0.41
C VAL A 83 3.55 -14.99 -0.17
N GLY A 84 3.07 -13.83 -0.65
CA GLY A 84 1.69 -13.40 -0.51
C GLY A 84 0.69 -14.33 -1.19
N VAL A 85 1.01 -14.85 -2.38
CA VAL A 85 0.19 -15.86 -3.06
C VAL A 85 0.08 -17.13 -2.23
N LYS A 86 1.21 -17.63 -1.71
CA LYS A 86 1.21 -18.84 -0.88
C LYS A 86 0.41 -18.64 0.42
N LEU A 87 0.61 -17.53 1.11
CA LEU A 87 -0.15 -17.16 2.31
C LEU A 87 -1.65 -17.08 2.02
N THR A 88 -2.03 -16.45 0.90
CA THR A 88 -3.42 -16.35 0.47
C THR A 88 -4.05 -17.73 0.31
N GLY A 89 -3.36 -18.65 -0.38
CA GLY A 89 -3.82 -20.03 -0.56
C GLY A 89 -3.97 -20.78 0.77
N THR A 90 -3.01 -20.63 1.69
CA THR A 90 -3.08 -21.25 3.02
C THR A 90 -4.23 -20.72 3.86
N ILE A 91 -4.44 -19.39 3.88
CA ILE A 91 -5.56 -18.76 4.58
C ILE A 91 -6.89 -19.25 4.00
N LEU A 92 -7.00 -19.29 2.67
CA LEU A 92 -8.22 -19.73 1.99
C LEU A 92 -8.55 -21.19 2.32
N ALA A 93 -7.55 -22.07 2.31
CA ALA A 93 -7.71 -23.48 2.69
C ALA A 93 -8.12 -23.63 4.16
N ALA A 94 -7.49 -22.90 5.08
CA ALA A 94 -7.83 -22.91 6.49
C ALA A 94 -9.24 -22.34 6.79
N SER A 95 -9.74 -21.47 5.91
CA SER A 95 -11.03 -20.79 6.06
C SER A 95 -12.18 -21.46 5.29
N GLY A 96 -11.99 -22.71 4.84
CA GLY A 96 -12.99 -23.46 4.09
C GLY A 96 -13.37 -22.82 2.75
N GLY A 97 -12.46 -22.09 2.11
CA GLY A 97 -12.72 -21.39 0.85
C GLY A 97 -13.27 -19.97 0.98
N THR A 98 -13.35 -19.42 2.20
CA THR A 98 -13.84 -18.06 2.44
C THR A 98 -12.75 -17.02 2.17
N TRP A 99 -13.07 -15.99 1.38
CA TRP A 99 -12.14 -14.90 1.05
C TRP A 99 -12.07 -13.77 2.09
N ALA A 100 -13.03 -13.69 3.01
CA ALA A 100 -13.08 -12.64 4.02
C ALA A 100 -11.77 -12.52 4.84
N PRO A 101 -11.17 -13.62 5.35
CA PRO A 101 -9.91 -13.54 6.09
C PRO A 101 -8.74 -13.06 5.23
N VAL A 102 -8.72 -13.40 3.93
CA VAL A 102 -7.70 -12.91 2.99
C VAL A 102 -7.78 -11.39 2.85
N PHE A 103 -8.99 -10.85 2.65
CA PHE A 103 -9.20 -9.41 2.54
C PHE A 103 -8.93 -8.67 3.86
N HIS A 104 -9.25 -9.28 5.01
CA HIS A 104 -8.90 -8.70 6.32
C HIS A 104 -7.39 -8.64 6.55
N VAL A 105 -6.64 -9.68 6.18
CA VAL A 105 -5.18 -9.68 6.24
C VAL A 105 -4.60 -8.61 5.32
N ALA A 106 -5.11 -8.50 4.09
CA ALA A 106 -4.70 -7.43 3.16
C ALA A 106 -4.97 -6.03 3.74
N ALA A 107 -6.15 -5.81 4.32
CA ALA A 107 -6.51 -4.56 4.98
C ALA A 107 -5.59 -4.26 6.17
N ALA A 108 -5.26 -5.26 7.00
CA ALA A 108 -4.33 -5.11 8.12
C ALA A 108 -2.93 -4.70 7.65
N ILE A 109 -2.44 -5.28 6.55
CA ILE A 109 -1.15 -4.88 5.94
C ILE A 109 -1.22 -3.43 5.45
N CYS A 110 -2.29 -3.02 4.76
CA CYS A 110 -2.46 -1.62 4.32
C CYS A 110 -2.50 -0.65 5.51
N ALA A 111 -3.19 -1.01 6.58
CA ALA A 111 -3.25 -0.20 7.80
C ALA A 111 -1.88 -0.11 8.49
N ALA A 112 -1.14 -1.21 8.58
CA ALA A 112 0.22 -1.24 9.14
C ALA A 112 1.17 -0.35 8.33
N VAL A 113 1.12 -0.42 6.99
CA VAL A 113 1.90 0.45 6.11
C VAL A 113 1.54 1.92 6.31
N ALA A 114 0.24 2.25 6.38
CA ALA A 114 -0.22 3.60 6.67
C ALA A 114 0.30 4.12 8.01
N GLY A 115 0.27 3.27 9.05
CA GLY A 115 0.74 3.59 10.40
C GLY A 115 2.25 3.79 10.45
N VAL A 116 3.03 2.87 9.88
CA VAL A 116 4.49 3.00 9.77
C VAL A 116 4.85 4.29 9.04
N PHE A 117 4.17 4.60 7.95
CA PHE A 117 4.42 5.81 7.20
C PHE A 117 3.99 7.09 7.95
N ALA A 118 2.88 7.03 8.69
CA ALA A 118 2.42 8.13 9.53
C ALA A 118 3.39 8.40 10.70
N VAL A 119 4.02 7.38 11.27
CA VAL A 119 4.97 7.53 12.38
C VAL A 119 6.36 7.91 11.88
N PHE A 120 6.90 7.16 10.92
CA PHE A 120 8.31 7.25 10.49
C PHE A 120 8.53 8.08 9.23
N GLY A 121 7.48 8.40 8.46
CA GLY A 121 7.58 9.27 7.30
C GLY A 121 8.03 10.67 7.71
N ARG A 122 9.32 10.95 7.49
CA ARG A 122 9.93 12.28 7.55
C ARG A 122 10.14 12.77 6.11
N GLY A 123 10.01 14.08 5.88
CA GLY A 123 10.39 14.67 4.60
C GLY A 123 11.04 16.04 4.76
N GLU A 124 11.84 16.20 5.80
CA GLU A 124 12.74 17.34 5.83
C GLU A 124 13.78 17.21 4.70
N ARG A 125 13.93 18.29 3.93
CA ARG A 125 15.07 18.47 3.05
C ARG A 125 16.30 18.64 3.94
N LEU A 126 17.24 17.70 3.85
CA LEU A 126 18.46 17.69 4.67
C LEU A 126 19.55 18.67 4.17
N PHE A 127 19.29 19.42 3.10
CA PHE A 127 20.20 20.45 2.61
C PHE A 127 19.39 21.69 2.17
N SER A 128 19.70 22.83 2.79
CA SER A 128 19.35 24.18 2.32
C SER A 128 20.60 24.86 1.80
#